data_AF-A0A0A8F1U5-F1
#
_entry.id   AF-A0A0A8F1U5-F1
#
_cell.length_a   1.000
_cell.length_b   1.000
_cell.length_c   1.000
_cell.angle_alpha   90.00
_cell.angle_beta   90.00
_cell.angle_gamma   90.00
#
_symmetry.space_group_name_H-M   'P 1'
#
loop_
_entity.id
_entity.type
_entity.pdbx_description
1 polymer ?
#
loop_
_entity_poly.entity_id
_entity_poly.type
_entity_poly.pdbx_seq_one_letter_code
_entity_poly.pdbx_strand_id
1 'polypeptide(L)'
;MKSFDTHGSDLESYTKEFRAKTDAEVIDKGFGILTESEEVTSAYIEMSTGMTESLNALRQHLDHISQGLRTVQQNATASDESLAAGFDQGLHA
;
A
#
# COMPACT_ATOMS: atom_id res chain seq x y z
N MET A 1 -11.02 -10.45 -9.52
CA MET A 1 -10.26 -9.19 -9.38
C MET A 1 -9.69 -9.16 -7.97
N LYS A 2 -8.40 -8.90 -7.78
CA LYS A 2 -7.79 -8.83 -6.43
C LYS A 2 -8.33 -7.61 -5.69
N SER A 3 -8.49 -7.69 -4.37
CA SER A 3 -8.86 -6.52 -3.54
C SER A 3 -7.67 -5.57 -3.42
N PHE A 4 -7.95 -4.30 -3.10
CA PHE A 4 -6.93 -3.32 -2.78
C PHE A 4 -6.04 -3.79 -1.60
N ASP A 5 -6.60 -4.50 -0.62
CA ASP A 5 -5.83 -5.14 0.47
C ASP A 5 -4.81 -6.16 -0.07
N THR A 6 -5.21 -6.99 -1.04
CA THR A 6 -4.32 -7.99 -1.65
C THR A 6 -3.18 -7.29 -2.39
N HIS A 7 -3.49 -6.23 -3.13
CA HIS A 7 -2.48 -5.42 -3.80
C HIS A 7 -1.54 -4.72 -2.82
N GLY A 8 -2.05 -4.22 -1.69
CA GLY A 8 -1.24 -3.63 -0.63
C GLY A 8 -0.27 -4.65 0.00
N SER A 9 -0.75 -5.87 0.26
CA SER A 9 0.08 -6.95 0.80
C SER A 9 1.15 -7.41 -0.18
N ASP A 10 0.79 -7.61 -1.46
CA ASP A 10 1.75 -7.95 -2.52
C ASP A 10 2.84 -6.86 -2.63
N LEU A 11 2.42 -5.59 -2.64
CA LEU A 11 3.33 -4.44 -2.73
C LEU A 11 4.29 -4.37 -1.54
N GLU A 12 3.80 -4.64 -0.32
CA GLU A 12 4.64 -4.71 0.87
C GLU A 12 5.70 -5.81 0.75
N SER A 13 5.30 -6.99 0.25
CA SER A 13 6.20 -8.13 0.06
C SER A 13 7.30 -7.79 -0.95
N TYR A 14 6.94 -7.25 -2.11
CA TYR A 14 7.92 -6.85 -3.12
C TYR A 14 8.84 -5.74 -2.64
N THR A 15 8.31 -4.77 -1.87
CA THR A 15 9.12 -3.69 -1.30
C THR A 15 10.13 -4.22 -0.28
N LYS A 16 9.75 -5.21 0.54
CA LYS A 16 10.68 -5.90 1.47
C LYS A 16 11.78 -6.64 0.72
N GLU A 17 11.42 -7.36 -0.34
CA GLU A 17 12.40 -8.09 -1.15
C GLU A 17 13.35 -7.14 -1.88
N PHE A 18 12.83 -6.06 -2.46
CA PHE A 18 13.63 -5.01 -3.10
C PHE A 18 14.64 -4.44 -2.11
N ARG A 19 14.17 -3.96 -0.95
CA ARG A 19 15.03 -3.37 0.08
C ARG A 19 16.10 -4.34 0.57
N ALA A 20 15.80 -5.63 0.70
CA ALA A 20 16.78 -6.64 1.10
C ALA A 20 17.92 -6.82 0.08
N LYS A 21 17.70 -6.46 -1.19
CA LYS A 21 18.69 -6.53 -2.27
C LYS A 21 19.33 -5.17 -2.59
N THR A 22 18.81 -4.09 -2.02
CA THR A 22 19.20 -2.71 -2.36
C THR A 22 19.37 -1.84 -1.11
N ASP A 23 19.66 -2.44 0.04
CA ASP A 23 20.09 -1.67 1.20
C ASP A 23 21.49 -1.05 0.95
N ALA A 24 21.83 -0.06 1.76
CA ALA A 24 23.06 0.70 1.59
C ALA A 24 24.31 -0.19 1.69
N GLU A 25 24.32 -1.22 2.53
CA GLU A 25 25.46 -2.12 2.71
C GLU A 25 25.62 -3.06 1.50
N VAL A 26 24.52 -3.57 0.96
CA VAL A 26 24.52 -4.42 -0.24
C VAL A 26 24.94 -3.61 -1.46
N ILE A 27 24.45 -2.37 -1.59
CA ILE A 27 24.85 -1.46 -2.67
C ILE A 27 26.33 -1.11 -2.55
N ASP A 28 26.80 -0.71 -1.37
CA ASP A 28 28.20 -0.36 -1.12
C ASP A 28 29.15 -1.53 -1.42
N LYS A 29 28.80 -2.74 -0.98
CA LYS A 29 29.59 -3.95 -1.29
C LYS A 29 29.54 -4.35 -2.76
N GLY A 30 28.42 -4.12 -3.45
CA GLY A 30 28.28 -4.47 -4.87
C GLY A 30 29.00 -3.47 -5.78
N PHE A 31 28.67 -2.18 -5.63
CA PHE A 31 29.21 -1.11 -6.46
C PHE A 31 30.60 -0.65 -6.03
N GLY A 32 30.96 -0.77 -4.75
CA GLY A 32 32.33 -0.54 -4.29
C GLY A 32 33.32 -1.47 -4.98
N ILE A 33 32.90 -2.68 -5.38
CA ILE A 33 33.70 -3.62 -6.18
C ILE A 33 33.66 -3.27 -7.68
N LEU A 34 32.52 -2.81 -8.20
CA LEU A 34 32.30 -2.65 -9.65
C LEU A 34 32.64 -1.27 -10.22
N THR A 35 32.60 -0.21 -9.40
CA THR A 35 32.65 1.16 -9.92
C THR A 35 33.65 2.09 -9.24
N GLU A 36 34.23 1.74 -8.07
CA GLU A 36 35.12 2.60 -7.23
C GLU A 36 34.62 4.05 -7.02
N SER A 37 33.41 4.39 -7.46
CA SER A 37 32.86 5.73 -7.50
C SER A 37 31.87 5.89 -6.35
N GLU A 38 32.27 6.67 -5.36
CA GLU A 38 31.44 7.07 -4.24
C GLU A 38 30.17 7.82 -4.70
N GLU A 39 30.27 8.62 -5.76
CA GLU A 39 29.16 9.38 -6.34
C GLU A 39 28.08 8.44 -6.91
N VAL A 40 28.48 7.44 -7.71
CA VAL A 40 27.54 6.47 -8.29
C VAL A 40 26.89 5.62 -7.20
N THR A 41 27.67 5.20 -6.21
CA THR A 41 27.17 4.42 -5.07
C THR A 41 26.13 5.22 -4.29
N SER A 42 26.41 6.49 -3.99
CA SER A 42 25.49 7.39 -3.27
C SER A 42 24.20 7.64 -4.05
N ALA A 43 24.29 7.93 -5.35
CA ALA A 43 23.13 8.16 -6.19
C ALA A 43 22.20 6.92 -6.24
N TYR A 44 22.77 5.71 -6.24
CA TYR A 44 21.99 4.49 -6.23
C TYR A 44 21.31 4.23 -4.88
N ILE A 45 21.98 4.55 -3.77
CA ILE A 45 21.40 4.48 -2.41
C ILE A 45 20.22 5.46 -2.30
N GLU A 46 20.38 6.70 -2.73
CA GLU A 46 19.31 7.71 -2.72
C GLU A 46 18.12 7.27 -3.56
N MET A 47 18.39 6.76 -4.77
CA MET A 47 17.35 6.26 -5.67
C MET A 47 16.60 5.06 -5.05
N SER A 48 17.30 4.07 -4.48
CA SER A 48 16.71 2.91 -3.80
C SER A 48 15.84 3.32 -2.61
N THR A 49 16.30 4.29 -1.84
CA THR A 49 15.58 4.84 -0.69
C THR A 49 14.30 5.53 -1.13
N GLY A 50 14.39 6.45 -2.11
CA GLY A 50 13.23 7.17 -2.63
C GLY A 50 12.18 6.26 -3.28
N MET A 51 12.61 5.20 -3.97
CA MET A 51 11.67 4.18 -4.49
C MET A 51 10.95 3.46 -3.35
N THR A 52 11.67 3.03 -2.31
CA THR A 52 11.10 2.34 -1.15
C THR A 52 10.05 3.21 -0.44
N GLU A 53 10.36 4.50 -0.26
CA GLU A 53 9.44 5.48 0.33
C GLU A 53 8.18 5.66 -0.51
N SER A 54 8.34 5.81 -1.83
CA SER A 54 7.23 5.97 -2.78
C SER A 54 6.32 4.74 -2.80
N LEU A 55 6.89 3.54 -2.79
CA LEU A 55 6.12 2.29 -2.76
C LEU A 55 5.37 2.12 -1.42
N ASN A 56 5.96 2.54 -0.30
CA ASN A 56 5.28 2.52 0.98
C ASN A 56 4.12 3.54 1.03
N ALA A 57 4.28 4.73 0.44
CA ALA A 57 3.20 5.70 0.32
C ALA A 57 2.05 5.15 -0.54
N LEU A 58 2.36 4.50 -1.67
CA LEU A 58 1.35 3.84 -2.51
C LEU A 58 0.60 2.75 -1.73
N ARG A 59 1.31 1.93 -0.95
CA ARG A 59 0.68 0.91 -0.07
C ARG A 59 -0.32 1.53 0.91
N GLN A 60 0.06 2.62 1.58
CA GLN A 60 -0.83 3.35 2.49
C GLN A 60 -2.07 3.90 1.77
N HIS A 61 -1.94 4.37 0.53
CA HIS A 61 -3.09 4.80 -0.27
C HIS A 61 -4.04 3.63 -0.60
N LEU A 62 -3.51 2.45 -0.92
CA LEU A 62 -4.34 1.24 -1.14
C LEU A 62 -5.11 0.84 0.14
N ASP A 63 -4.47 0.96 1.30
CA ASP A 63 -5.11 0.71 2.60
C ASP A 63 -6.27 1.70 2.85
N HIS A 64 -6.04 2.99 2.59
CA HIS A 64 -7.08 4.03 2.72
C HIS A 64 -8.27 3.80 1.79
N ILE A 65 -8.03 3.41 0.54
CA ILE A 65 -9.10 3.07 -0.41
C ILE A 65 -9.91 1.87 0.11
N SER A 66 -9.23 0.83 0.58
CA SER A 66 -9.88 -0.36 1.13
C SER A 66 -10.78 -0.03 2.32
N GLN A 67 -10.29 0.82 3.23
CA GLN A 67 -11.07 1.29 4.38
C GLN A 67 -12.29 2.12 3.94
N GLY A 68 -12.11 3.06 2.99
CA GLY A 68 -13.20 3.88 2.47
C GLY A 68 -14.31 3.04 1.84
N LEU A 69 -13.95 2.00 1.07
CA LEU A 69 -14.93 1.08 0.49
C LEU A 69 -15.71 0.28 1.54
N ARG A 70 -15.04 -0.18 2.62
CA ARG A 70 -15.73 -0.85 3.74
C ARG A 70 -16.73 0.08 4.42
N THR A 71 -16.36 1.33 4.66
CA THR A 71 -17.24 2.34 5.24
C THR A 71 -18.47 2.59 4.35
N VAL A 72 -18.28 2.73 3.03
CA VAL A 72 -19.39 2.90 2.09
C VAL A 72 -20.34 1.71 2.14
N GLN A 73 -19.81 0.48 2.13
CA GLN A 73 -20.63 -0.73 2.22
C GLN A 73 -21.43 -0.80 3.52
N GLN A 74 -20.81 -0.46 4.65
CA GLN A 74 -21.49 -0.42 5.96
C GLN A 74 -22.61 0.60 5.99
N ASN A 75 -22.36 1.82 5.49
CA ASN A 75 -23.37 2.88 5.45
C ASN A 75 -24.54 2.53 4.52
N ALA A 76 -24.27 1.90 3.37
CA ALA A 76 -25.31 1.44 2.46
C ALA A 76 -26.20 0.38 3.13
N THR A 77 -25.58 -0.62 3.77
CA THR A 77 -26.29 -1.69 4.48
C THR A 77 -27.17 -1.13 5.59
N ALA A 78 -26.63 -0.24 6.43
CA ALA A 78 -27.38 0.40 7.51
C ALA A 78 -28.53 1.29 6.99
N SER A 79 -28.35 1.96 5.85
CA SER A 79 -29.39 2.75 5.21
C SER A 79 -30.53 1.87 4.70
N ASP A 80 -30.20 0.76 4.04
CA ASP A 80 -31.18 -0.21 3.54
C ASP A 80 -31.99 -0.83 4.69
N GLU A 81 -31.32 -1.23 5.79
CA GLU A 81 -31.97 -1.75 7.00
C GLU A 81 -32.91 -0.70 7.63
N SER A 82 -32.47 0.55 7.73
CA SER A 82 -33.30 1.63 8.27
C SER A 82 -34.53 1.92 7.41
N LEU A 83 -34.40 1.87 6.09
CA LEU A 83 -35.52 2.05 5.17
C LEU A 83 -36.51 0.91 5.27
N ALA A 84 -36.02 -0.33 5.31
CA ALA A 84 -36.85 -1.52 5.47
C ALA A 84 -37.67 -1.47 6.78
N ALA A 85 -37.02 -1.12 7.91
CA ALA A 85 -37.69 -0.96 9.19
C ALA A 85 -38.75 0.16 9.16
N GLY A 86 -38.48 1.27 8.47
CA GLY A 86 -39.45 2.36 8.29
C GLY A 86 -40.68 1.94 7.49
N PHE A 87 -40.50 1.17 6.41
CA PHE A 87 -41.62 0.62 5.65
C PHE A 87 -42.46 -0.37 6.44
N ASP A 88 -41.81 -1.27 7.20
CA ASP A 88 -42.49 -2.24 8.06
C ASP A 88 -43.37 -1.55 9.12
N GLN A 89 -42.82 -0.52 9.78
CA GLN A 89 -43.58 0.30 10.73
C GLN A 89 -44.77 1.01 10.07
N GLY A 90 -44.60 1.55 8.87
CA GLY A 90 -45.68 2.21 8.14
C GLY A 90 -46.78 1.26 7.65
N LEU A 91 -46.45 -0.01 7.39
CA LEU A 91 -47.41 -1.05 7.02
C LEU A 91 -48.19 -1.61 8.23
N HIS A 92 -47.64 -1.48 9.42
CA HIS A 92 -48.24 -1.92 10.67
C HIS A 92 -48.95 -0.80 11.46
N ALA A 93 -48.97 0.43 10.95
CA ALA A 93 -49.71 1.58 11.48
C ALA A 93 -51.10 1.73 10.85
#